data_AF-A0A3B9A5R6-F1
#
_entry.id   AF-A0A3B9A5R6-F1
#
_cell.length_a   1.000
_cell.length_b   1.000
_cell.length_c   1.000
_cell.angle_alpha   90.00
_cell.angle_beta   90.00
_cell.angle_gamma   90.00
#
_symmetry.space_group_name_H-M   'P 1'
#
loop_
_entity.id
_entity.type
_entity.pdbx_description
1 polymer ?
#
loop_
_entity_poly.entity_id
_entity_poly.type
_entity_poly.pdbx_seq_one_letter_code
_entity_poly.pdbx_strand_id
1 'polypeptide(L)'
;MISLHWNTDQYLSAKLYSVIIWLMEEPLESRIGKLLLARGLKLVVAESCTGGLLGHLITNVPGCSEYFLGGITAYSYEAKQLLLGVKPQTLIQFGAVSRETVLEMAQGVRRVFASHGKEENVIGVSISGIAGPGGAQPGKPVGLVWIGLSTAEGDWAADFYGLGNREENKAFSARCALEIIHAYLDGSLKVGKQGET
;
A
#
# COMPACT_ATOMS: atom_id res chain seq x y z
N MET A 1 16.21 14.83 -48.94
CA MET A 1 15.67 13.65 -48.24
C MET A 1 16.76 13.18 -47.28
N ILE A 2 16.75 13.62 -46.02
CA ILE A 2 17.78 13.23 -45.03
C ILE A 2 17.30 11.94 -44.39
N SER A 3 17.94 10.83 -44.76
CA SER A 3 17.71 9.53 -44.12
C SER A 3 18.48 9.51 -42.80
N LEU A 4 17.75 9.57 -41.68
CA LEU A 4 18.29 9.30 -40.35
C LEU A 4 18.49 7.79 -40.22
N HIS A 5 19.72 7.32 -40.48
CA HIS A 5 20.16 5.98 -40.11
C HIS A 5 20.48 5.99 -38.61
N TRP A 6 19.58 5.43 -37.81
CA TRP A 6 19.89 5.11 -36.42
C TRP A 6 20.79 3.88 -36.39
N ASN A 7 22.01 4.04 -35.88
CA ASN A 7 22.95 2.94 -35.74
C ASN A 7 22.46 2.02 -34.61
N THR A 8 22.29 0.73 -34.91
CA THR A 8 21.72 -0.30 -34.01
C THR A 8 22.42 -0.37 -32.64
N ASP A 9 23.69 0.01 -32.57
CA ASP A 9 24.50 0.02 -31.33
C ASP A 9 24.07 1.07 -30.31
N GLN A 10 23.55 2.23 -30.74
CA GLN A 10 23.06 3.28 -29.81
C GLN A 10 21.73 2.90 -29.16
N TYR A 11 20.90 2.13 -29.85
CA TYR A 11 19.65 1.61 -29.28
C TYR A 11 19.89 0.48 -28.28
N LEU A 12 20.86 -0.40 -28.55
CA LEU A 12 21.28 -1.46 -27.64
C LEU A 12 21.90 -0.88 -26.36
N SER A 13 22.71 0.18 -26.46
CA SER A 13 23.32 0.82 -25.29
C SER A 13 22.30 1.50 -24.39
N ALA A 14 21.30 2.21 -24.93
CA ALA A 14 20.26 2.86 -24.13
C ALA A 14 19.36 1.85 -23.39
N LYS A 15 18.99 0.75 -24.05
CA LYS A 15 18.20 -0.33 -23.45
C LYS A 15 18.99 -1.04 -22.36
N LEU A 16 20.27 -1.33 -22.62
CA LEU A 16 21.17 -1.93 -21.64
C LEU A 16 21.41 -0.99 -20.45
N TYR A 17 21.59 0.31 -20.68
CA TYR A 17 21.69 1.32 -19.61
C TYR A 17 20.42 1.39 -18.78
N SER A 18 19.23 1.37 -19.40
CA SER A 18 17.97 1.35 -18.64
C SER A 18 17.80 0.08 -17.81
N VAL A 19 18.25 -1.07 -18.31
CA VAL A 19 18.26 -2.34 -17.56
C VAL A 19 19.26 -2.28 -16.43
N ILE A 20 20.46 -1.73 -16.64
CA ILE A 20 21.47 -1.55 -15.60
C ILE A 20 20.98 -0.60 -14.51
N ILE A 21 20.42 0.56 -14.88
CA ILE A 21 19.84 1.51 -13.92
C ILE A 21 18.71 0.84 -13.13
N TRP A 22 17.83 0.09 -13.79
CA TRP A 22 16.75 -0.64 -13.13
C TRP A 22 17.27 -1.74 -12.18
N LEU A 23 18.35 -2.43 -12.55
CA LEU A 23 19.02 -3.40 -11.68
C LEU A 23 19.79 -2.74 -10.51
N MET A 24 20.12 -1.46 -10.64
CA MET A 24 20.83 -0.67 -9.63
C MET A 24 19.89 0.14 -8.73
N GLU A 25 18.63 0.34 -9.12
CA GLU A 25 17.64 1.02 -8.27
C GLU A 25 17.24 0.12 -7.12
N GLU A 26 17.48 0.61 -5.90
CA GLU A 26 17.04 -0.07 -4.70
C GLU A 26 15.50 -0.18 -4.68
N PRO A 27 14.94 -1.40 -4.50
CA PRO A 27 13.49 -1.58 -4.41
C PRO A 27 12.88 -0.72 -3.31
N LEU A 28 11.65 -0.23 -3.54
CA LEU A 28 11.01 0.72 -2.64
C LEU A 28 10.82 0.15 -1.22
N GLU A 29 10.46 -1.12 -1.13
CA GLU A 29 10.36 -1.89 0.12
C GLU A 29 11.66 -1.91 0.92
N SER A 30 12.83 -1.94 0.25
CA SER A 30 14.13 -1.90 0.91
C SER A 30 14.42 -0.51 1.50
N ARG A 31 14.09 0.55 0.74
CA ARG A 31 14.18 1.94 1.22
C ARG A 31 13.25 2.19 2.42
N ILE A 32 12.03 1.67 2.35
CA ILE A 32 11.06 1.73 3.45
C ILE A 32 11.62 1.05 4.70
N GLY A 33 12.21 -0.15 4.56
CA GLY A 33 12.84 -0.86 5.67
C GLY A 33 13.92 -0.03 6.37
N LYS A 34 14.81 0.59 5.58
CA LYS A 34 15.85 1.49 6.13
C LYS A 34 15.24 2.69 6.88
N LEU A 35 14.22 3.33 6.32
CA LEU A 35 13.56 4.48 6.93
C LEU A 35 12.81 4.13 8.22
N LEU A 36 12.16 2.96 8.27
CA LEU A 36 11.50 2.45 9.47
C LEU A 36 12.52 2.20 10.59
N LEU A 37 13.62 1.51 10.27
CA LEU A 37 14.70 1.24 11.22
C LEU A 37 15.34 2.53 11.75
N ALA A 38 15.65 3.48 10.85
CA ALA A 38 16.23 4.77 11.23
C ALA A 38 15.32 5.57 12.17
N ARG A 39 13.99 5.40 12.08
CA ARG A 39 13.02 6.05 12.96
C ARG A 39 12.59 5.22 14.18
N GLY A 40 13.06 3.99 14.31
CA GLY A 40 12.58 3.07 15.35
C GLY A 40 11.11 2.67 15.19
N LEU A 41 10.54 2.82 13.99
CA LEU A 41 9.15 2.49 13.69
C LEU A 41 9.00 1.02 13.28
N LYS A 42 7.81 0.49 13.52
CA LYS A 42 7.35 -0.84 13.11
C LYS A 42 6.17 -0.72 12.15
N LEU A 43 6.06 -1.63 11.21
CA LEU A 43 5.03 -1.68 10.19
C LEU A 43 4.13 -2.90 10.36
N VAL A 44 2.83 -2.69 10.23
CA VAL A 44 1.81 -3.74 10.13
C VAL A 44 0.81 -3.45 9.03
N VAL A 45 0.25 -4.50 8.42
CA VAL A 45 -0.58 -4.36 7.22
C VAL A 45 -1.92 -5.10 7.29
N ALA A 46 -2.98 -4.48 6.80
CA ALA A 46 -4.30 -5.08 6.61
C ALA A 46 -4.64 -5.15 5.12
N GLU A 47 -4.71 -6.35 4.57
CA GLU A 47 -4.89 -6.54 3.13
C GLU A 47 -6.26 -7.12 2.79
N SER A 48 -6.91 -6.58 1.77
CA SER A 48 -8.12 -7.16 1.16
C SER A 48 -7.82 -7.57 -0.28
N CYS A 49 -7.95 -6.66 -1.25
CA CYS A 49 -7.87 -7.01 -2.68
C CYS A 49 -6.51 -7.59 -3.12
N THR A 50 -5.43 -7.25 -2.42
CA THR A 50 -4.07 -7.75 -2.68
C THR A 50 -3.84 -9.18 -2.17
N GLY A 51 -4.59 -9.62 -1.17
CA GLY A 51 -4.53 -10.99 -0.64
C GLY A 51 -3.17 -11.38 -0.04
N GLY A 52 -2.43 -10.45 0.56
CA GLY A 52 -1.12 -10.71 1.17
C GLY A 52 0.08 -10.24 0.35
N LEU A 53 -0.15 -9.60 -0.80
CA LEU A 53 0.92 -9.19 -1.71
C LEU A 53 1.80 -8.07 -1.13
N LEU A 54 1.25 -7.12 -0.36
CA LEU A 54 2.07 -6.10 0.30
C LEU A 54 2.99 -6.75 1.33
N GLY A 55 2.44 -7.63 2.18
CA GLY A 55 3.23 -8.42 3.12
C GLY A 55 4.32 -9.22 2.42
N HIS A 56 4.01 -9.90 1.32
CA HIS A 56 4.98 -10.64 0.50
C HIS A 56 6.15 -9.75 0.05
N LEU A 57 5.87 -8.58 -0.52
CA LEU A 57 6.91 -7.64 -0.97
C LEU A 57 7.80 -7.18 0.19
N ILE A 58 7.20 -6.84 1.33
CA ILE A 58 7.96 -6.44 2.53
C ILE A 58 8.86 -7.59 3.02
N THR A 59 8.34 -8.82 3.04
CA THR A 59 9.09 -9.99 3.51
C THR A 59 10.19 -10.47 2.58
N ASN A 60 10.21 -9.99 1.33
CA ASN A 60 11.31 -10.25 0.40
C ASN A 60 12.56 -9.41 0.73
N VAL A 61 12.45 -8.40 1.61
CA VAL A 61 13.58 -7.60 2.07
C VAL A 61 14.31 -8.34 3.22
N PRO A 62 15.60 -8.67 3.08
CA PRO A 62 16.36 -9.27 4.18
C PRO A 62 16.35 -8.39 5.43
N GLY A 63 16.16 -9.00 6.61
CA GLY A 63 16.07 -8.28 7.88
C GLY A 63 14.70 -7.62 8.16
N CYS A 64 13.68 -7.88 7.32
CA CYS A 64 12.35 -7.30 7.53
C CYS A 64 11.74 -7.60 8.90
N SER A 65 12.13 -8.70 9.56
CA SER A 65 11.68 -9.05 10.91
C SER A 65 12.02 -8.00 11.96
N GLU A 66 13.01 -7.14 11.71
CA GLU A 66 13.35 -6.05 12.60
C GLU A 66 12.32 -4.93 12.61
N TYR A 67 11.52 -4.74 11.55
CA TYR A 67 10.54 -3.65 11.46
C TYR A 67 9.12 -4.11 11.11
N PHE A 68 8.92 -5.26 10.47
CA PHE A 68 7.62 -5.75 10.05
C PHE A 68 7.08 -6.76 11.08
N LEU A 69 6.00 -6.39 11.79
CA LEU A 69 5.44 -7.28 12.82
C LEU A 69 4.47 -8.32 12.25
N GLY A 70 3.94 -8.07 11.05
CA GLY A 70 3.01 -8.97 10.36
C GLY A 70 1.83 -8.25 9.73
N GLY A 71 0.82 -9.03 9.35
CA GLY A 71 -0.38 -8.50 8.75
C GLY A 71 -1.59 -9.42 8.82
N ILE A 72 -2.74 -8.88 8.46
CA ILE A 72 -4.03 -9.55 8.44
C ILE A 72 -4.61 -9.46 7.03
N THR A 73 -4.91 -10.60 6.41
CA THR A 73 -5.69 -10.61 5.17
C THR A 73 -7.18 -10.67 5.50
N ALA A 74 -7.85 -9.52 5.56
CA ALA A 74 -9.27 -9.38 5.88
C ALA A 74 -10.12 -9.23 4.61
N TYR A 75 -10.32 -10.33 3.90
CA TYR A 75 -10.96 -10.32 2.57
C TYR A 75 -12.48 -10.04 2.64
N SER A 76 -13.21 -10.66 3.56
CA SER A 76 -14.67 -10.51 3.69
C SER A 76 -15.08 -9.36 4.60
N TYR A 77 -16.37 -9.00 4.60
CA TYR A 77 -16.93 -8.00 5.53
C TYR A 77 -16.79 -8.49 6.98
N GLU A 78 -17.09 -9.77 7.22
CA GLU A 78 -17.00 -10.42 8.52
C GLU A 78 -15.56 -10.41 9.02
N ALA A 79 -14.58 -10.71 8.15
CA ALA A 79 -13.17 -10.67 8.52
C ALA A 79 -12.72 -9.25 8.90
N LYS A 80 -13.18 -8.21 8.16
CA LYS A 80 -12.90 -6.80 8.49
C LYS A 80 -13.48 -6.42 9.86
N GLN A 81 -14.69 -6.85 10.16
CA GLN A 81 -15.32 -6.58 11.46
C GLN A 81 -14.62 -7.34 12.58
N LEU A 82 -14.45 -8.65 12.44
CA LEU A 82 -13.93 -9.53 13.48
C LEU A 82 -12.46 -9.25 13.82
N LEU A 83 -11.61 -9.12 12.79
CA LEU A 83 -10.16 -9.06 12.98
C LEU A 83 -9.64 -7.64 13.13
N LEU A 84 -10.32 -6.66 12.52
CA LEU A 84 -9.84 -5.27 12.48
C LEU A 84 -10.78 -4.29 13.21
N GLY A 85 -11.96 -4.75 13.65
CA GLY A 85 -12.93 -3.89 14.33
C GLY A 85 -13.56 -2.84 13.42
N VAL A 86 -13.58 -3.06 12.10
CA VAL A 86 -14.32 -2.20 11.16
C VAL A 86 -15.79 -2.21 11.56
N LYS A 87 -16.42 -1.05 11.65
CA LYS A 87 -17.80 -0.95 12.13
C LYS A 87 -18.76 -1.49 11.09
N PRO A 88 -19.81 -2.24 11.49
CA PRO A 88 -20.86 -2.65 10.56
C PRO A 88 -21.50 -1.48 9.82
N GLN A 89 -21.71 -0.35 10.49
CA GLN A 89 -22.30 0.85 9.90
C GLN A 89 -21.42 1.45 8.80
N THR A 90 -20.10 1.44 8.98
CA THR A 90 -19.13 1.89 7.97
C THR A 90 -19.26 1.07 6.68
N LEU A 91 -19.34 -0.26 6.82
CA LEU A 91 -19.48 -1.17 5.69
C LEU A 91 -20.85 -1.07 5.00
N ILE A 92 -21.91 -0.78 5.74
CA ILE A 92 -23.26 -0.58 5.18
C ILE A 92 -23.35 0.74 4.41
N GLN A 93 -22.85 1.84 4.99
CA GLN A 93 -23.00 3.18 4.43
C GLN A 93 -22.01 3.46 3.29
N PHE A 94 -20.74 3.11 3.51
CA PHE A 94 -19.67 3.46 2.59
C PHE A 94 -19.19 2.28 1.76
N GLY A 95 -19.48 1.04 2.16
CA GLY A 95 -18.97 -0.18 1.52
C GLY A 95 -17.49 -0.42 1.77
N ALA A 96 -17.01 -1.64 1.50
CA ALA A 96 -15.64 -2.04 1.82
C ALA A 96 -14.53 -1.28 1.06
N VAL A 97 -14.84 -0.68 -0.08
CA VAL A 97 -13.91 0.12 -0.89
C VAL A 97 -14.26 1.58 -0.69
N SER A 98 -13.74 2.17 0.38
CA SER A 98 -14.02 3.53 0.82
C SER A 98 -12.92 4.05 1.74
N ARG A 99 -12.83 5.37 1.87
CA ARG A 99 -11.94 6.07 2.80
C ARG A 99 -12.13 5.58 4.23
N GLU A 100 -13.38 5.50 4.67
CA GLU A 100 -13.76 5.16 6.04
C GLU A 100 -13.36 3.73 6.38
N THR A 101 -13.59 2.78 5.46
CA THR A 101 -13.23 1.39 5.70
C THR A 101 -11.71 1.22 5.81
N VAL A 102 -10.92 1.84 4.93
CA VAL A 102 -9.46 1.67 4.99
C VAL A 102 -8.85 2.32 6.22
N LEU A 103 -9.38 3.46 6.68
CA LEU A 103 -8.96 4.06 7.95
C LEU A 103 -9.24 3.14 9.14
N GLU A 104 -10.46 2.61 9.24
CA GLU A 104 -10.81 1.67 10.31
C GLU A 104 -9.96 0.39 10.24
N MET A 105 -9.68 -0.12 9.03
CA MET A 105 -8.78 -1.27 8.84
C MET A 105 -7.35 -0.97 9.31
N ALA A 106 -6.80 0.20 8.96
CA ALA A 106 -5.43 0.61 9.31
C ALA A 106 -5.26 0.81 10.82
N GLN A 107 -6.22 1.49 11.45
CA GLN A 107 -6.28 1.63 12.90
C GLN A 107 -6.45 0.27 13.58
N GLY A 108 -7.32 -0.59 13.02
CA GLY A 108 -7.58 -1.94 13.50
C GLY A 108 -6.34 -2.81 13.58
N VAL A 109 -5.60 -2.92 12.47
CA VAL A 109 -4.38 -3.73 12.45
C VAL A 109 -3.31 -3.16 13.37
N ARG A 110 -3.18 -1.83 13.45
CA ARG A 110 -2.27 -1.18 14.38
C ARG A 110 -2.59 -1.57 15.83
N ARG A 111 -3.86 -1.51 16.25
CA ARG A 111 -4.29 -1.92 17.60
C ARG A 111 -4.00 -3.40 17.89
N VAL A 112 -4.25 -4.30 16.94
CA VAL A 112 -4.01 -5.74 17.13
C VAL A 112 -2.54 -6.02 17.48
N PHE A 113 -1.61 -5.42 16.73
CA PHE A 113 -0.17 -5.66 16.87
C PHE A 113 0.53 -4.72 17.87
N ALA A 114 -0.12 -3.63 18.31
CA ALA A 114 0.38 -2.73 19.34
C ALA A 114 0.03 -3.18 20.77
N SER A 115 -0.62 -4.33 20.94
CA SER A 115 -0.83 -4.94 22.26
C SER A 115 0.53 -5.02 23.00
N HIS A 116 0.58 -4.55 24.24
CA HIS A 116 1.79 -4.30 25.08
C HIS A 116 2.39 -2.87 25.08
N GLY A 117 1.65 -1.84 24.64
CA GLY A 117 1.94 -0.46 25.02
C GLY A 117 3.09 0.22 24.27
N LYS A 118 3.27 -0.13 22.99
CA LYS A 118 4.21 0.54 22.06
C LYS A 118 3.50 1.07 20.81
N GLU A 119 2.24 1.46 20.96
CA GLU A 119 1.38 1.89 19.85
C GLU A 119 1.97 3.09 19.10
N GLU A 120 2.70 3.96 19.81
CA GLU A 120 3.36 5.14 19.26
C GLU A 120 4.39 4.82 18.17
N ASN A 121 5.03 3.65 18.23
CA ASN A 121 6.06 3.23 17.28
C ASN A 121 5.52 2.29 16.19
N VAL A 122 4.24 1.98 16.18
CA VAL A 122 3.63 1.11 15.16
C VAL A 122 2.86 1.97 14.18
N ILE A 123 3.13 1.79 12.88
CA ILE A 123 2.29 2.32 11.81
C ILE A 123 1.51 1.18 11.16
N GLY A 124 0.21 1.42 10.95
CA GLY A 124 -0.71 0.48 10.31
C GLY A 124 -1.09 0.95 8.92
N VAL A 125 -1.02 0.05 7.93
CA VAL A 125 -1.41 0.34 6.55
C VAL A 125 -2.51 -0.61 6.13
N SER A 126 -3.47 -0.16 5.35
CA SER A 126 -4.53 -1.01 4.84
C SER A 126 -4.78 -0.83 3.35
N ILE A 127 -5.29 -1.88 2.71
CA ILE A 127 -5.61 -1.88 1.28
C ILE A 127 -7.00 -2.50 1.06
N SER A 128 -7.89 -1.76 0.41
CA SER A 128 -9.19 -2.27 -0.04
C SER A 128 -9.57 -1.69 -1.40
N GLY A 129 -9.88 -2.55 -2.37
CA GLY A 129 -10.12 -2.14 -3.74
C GLY A 129 -10.86 -3.19 -4.57
N ILE A 130 -11.15 -2.84 -5.82
CA ILE A 130 -11.86 -3.67 -6.80
C ILE A 130 -10.87 -4.13 -7.86
N ALA A 131 -10.23 -5.29 -7.66
CA ALA A 131 -9.20 -5.76 -8.60
C ALA A 131 -9.75 -6.13 -9.99
N GLY A 132 -11.04 -6.46 -10.12
CA GLY A 132 -11.65 -6.90 -11.38
C GLY A 132 -11.58 -8.41 -11.61
N PRO A 133 -12.12 -8.90 -12.75
CA PRO A 133 -12.74 -8.12 -13.83
C PRO A 133 -14.18 -7.64 -13.50
N GLY A 134 -14.82 -8.17 -12.45
CA GLY A 134 -16.13 -7.73 -11.97
C GLY A 134 -16.04 -6.94 -10.66
N GLY A 135 -17.22 -6.61 -10.09
CA GLY A 135 -17.32 -5.99 -8.77
C GLY A 135 -17.36 -4.46 -8.77
N ALA A 136 -17.37 -3.81 -9.94
CA ALA A 136 -17.65 -2.39 -10.04
C ALA A 136 -19.02 -2.04 -9.44
N GLN A 137 -19.10 -0.85 -8.83
CA GLN A 137 -20.33 -0.27 -8.29
C GLN A 137 -20.51 1.15 -8.86
N PRO A 138 -21.71 1.76 -8.76
CA PRO A 138 -21.87 3.17 -9.08
C PRO A 138 -20.82 4.04 -8.37
N GLY A 139 -20.02 4.78 -9.15
CA GLY A 139 -18.93 5.62 -8.63
C GLY A 139 -17.67 4.87 -8.16
N LYS A 140 -17.62 3.53 -8.27
CA LYS A 140 -16.47 2.70 -7.86
C LYS A 140 -16.10 1.70 -8.95
N PRO A 141 -15.33 2.13 -9.97
CA PRO A 141 -14.94 1.29 -11.09
C PRO A 141 -13.94 0.17 -10.69
N VAL A 142 -13.81 -0.84 -11.55
CA VAL A 142 -12.70 -1.82 -11.47
C VAL A 142 -11.37 -1.06 -11.58
N GLY A 143 -10.41 -1.41 -10.73
CA GLY A 143 -9.13 -0.74 -10.62
C GLY A 143 -9.08 0.31 -9.49
N LEU A 144 -10.22 0.72 -8.94
CA LEU A 144 -10.25 1.58 -7.75
C LEU A 144 -9.66 0.85 -6.55
N VAL A 145 -8.73 1.49 -5.86
CA VAL A 145 -8.18 1.06 -4.58
C VAL A 145 -8.08 2.23 -3.62
N TRP A 146 -8.46 1.98 -2.38
CA TRP A 146 -8.19 2.87 -1.25
C TRP A 146 -7.04 2.31 -0.43
N ILE A 147 -6.14 3.20 -0.02
CA ILE A 147 -5.05 2.93 0.91
C ILE A 147 -5.30 3.74 2.17
N GLY A 148 -5.28 3.08 3.33
CA GLY A 148 -5.33 3.72 4.64
C GLY A 148 -3.98 3.67 5.33
N LEU A 149 -3.63 4.71 6.07
CA LEU A 149 -2.43 4.79 6.91
C LEU A 149 -2.85 5.30 8.29
N SER A 150 -2.41 4.63 9.35
CA SER A 150 -2.63 5.03 10.74
C SER A 150 -1.30 5.05 11.50
N THR A 151 -1.05 6.14 12.21
CA THR A 151 0.20 6.40 12.94
C THR A 151 -0.08 7.12 14.26
N ALA A 152 0.94 7.35 15.07
CA ALA A 152 0.82 8.19 16.27
C ALA A 152 0.49 9.65 15.95
N GLU A 153 0.93 10.14 14.80
CA GLU A 153 0.73 11.51 14.37
C GLU A 153 -0.68 11.73 13.82
N GLY A 154 -1.33 10.68 13.33
CA GLY A 154 -2.70 10.66 12.86
C GLY A 154 -2.92 9.67 11.74
N ASP A 155 -4.01 9.86 11.01
CA ASP A 155 -4.47 8.92 9.99
C ASP A 155 -4.68 9.62 8.63
N TRP A 156 -4.35 8.92 7.55
CA TRP A 156 -4.46 9.38 6.17
C TRP A 156 -5.12 8.31 5.31
N ALA A 157 -5.78 8.74 4.25
CA ALA A 157 -6.30 7.84 3.25
C ALA A 157 -6.26 8.50 1.87
N ALA A 158 -5.99 7.68 0.86
CA ALA A 158 -5.92 8.10 -0.53
C ALA A 158 -6.47 7.00 -1.44
N ASP A 159 -7.14 7.40 -2.50
CA ASP A 159 -7.58 6.50 -3.55
C ASP A 159 -6.72 6.62 -4.81
N PHE A 160 -6.64 5.51 -5.52
CA PHE A 160 -5.91 5.38 -6.77
C PHE A 160 -6.72 4.54 -7.75
N TYR A 161 -6.39 4.69 -9.02
CA TYR A 161 -7.08 4.00 -10.10
C TYR A 161 -6.10 3.27 -11.02
N GLY A 162 -6.17 1.94 -10.99
CA GLY A 162 -5.46 1.05 -11.90
C GLY A 162 -6.24 0.81 -13.20
N LEU A 163 -5.52 0.58 -14.31
CA LEU A 163 -6.11 0.31 -15.63
C LEU A 163 -5.84 -1.13 -16.12
N GLY A 164 -5.29 -1.97 -15.26
CA GLY A 164 -4.84 -3.31 -15.61
C GLY A 164 -5.91 -4.38 -15.45
N ASN A 165 -5.49 -5.62 -15.73
CA ASN A 165 -6.23 -6.82 -15.39
C ASN A 165 -6.18 -7.08 -13.86
N ARG A 166 -6.77 -8.20 -13.42
CA ARG A 166 -6.86 -8.53 -11.98
C ARG A 166 -5.50 -8.60 -11.30
N GLU A 167 -4.50 -9.23 -11.90
CA GLU A 167 -3.17 -9.39 -11.30
C GLU A 167 -2.41 -8.07 -11.29
N GLU A 168 -2.48 -7.33 -12.40
CA GLU A 168 -1.88 -5.99 -12.53
C GLU A 168 -2.48 -5.01 -11.51
N ASN A 169 -3.80 -5.01 -11.31
CA ASN A 169 -4.46 -4.15 -10.32
C ASN A 169 -4.09 -4.52 -8.89
N LYS A 170 -3.85 -5.82 -8.60
CA LYS A 170 -3.33 -6.24 -7.29
C LYS A 170 -1.90 -5.73 -7.07
N ALA A 171 -1.02 -5.88 -8.06
CA ALA A 171 0.35 -5.39 -7.99
C ALA A 171 0.38 -3.85 -7.86
N PHE A 172 -0.43 -3.15 -8.64
CA PHE A 172 -0.63 -1.71 -8.55
C PHE A 172 -1.10 -1.28 -7.15
N SER A 173 -2.10 -1.95 -6.59
CA SER A 173 -2.61 -1.68 -5.24
C SER A 173 -1.53 -1.82 -4.16
N ALA A 174 -0.72 -2.87 -4.23
CA ALA A 174 0.40 -3.07 -3.31
C ALA A 174 1.47 -1.98 -3.49
N ARG A 175 1.75 -1.57 -4.74
CA ARG A 175 2.70 -0.49 -5.01
C ARG A 175 2.22 0.85 -4.48
N CYS A 176 0.94 1.21 -4.65
CA CYS A 176 0.36 2.42 -4.07
C CYS A 176 0.52 2.46 -2.55
N ALA A 177 0.37 1.32 -1.88
CA ALA A 177 0.61 1.23 -0.45
C ALA A 177 2.08 1.51 -0.08
N LEU A 178 3.03 0.94 -0.81
CA LEU A 178 4.46 1.23 -0.62
C LEU A 178 4.77 2.72 -0.83
N GLU A 179 4.21 3.35 -1.86
CA GLU A 179 4.40 4.79 -2.12
C GLU A 179 3.85 5.64 -0.96
N ILE A 180 2.66 5.31 -0.42
CA ILE A 180 2.10 6.01 0.75
C ILE A 180 3.00 5.83 1.99
N ILE A 181 3.49 4.62 2.24
CA ILE A 181 4.41 4.35 3.36
C ILE A 181 5.69 5.18 3.19
N HIS A 182 6.28 5.13 2.01
CA HIS A 182 7.52 5.85 1.72
C HIS A 182 7.31 7.36 1.86
N ALA A 183 6.22 7.92 1.32
CA ALA A 183 5.94 9.36 1.39
C ALA A 183 5.66 9.85 2.82
N TYR A 184 5.02 9.02 3.66
CA TYR A 184 4.91 9.33 5.09
C TYR A 184 6.29 9.35 5.74
N LEU A 185 7.09 8.31 5.48
CA LEU A 185 8.42 8.21 6.05
C LEU A 185 9.32 9.33 5.51
N ASP A 186 9.39 9.70 4.25
CA ASP A 186 10.29 10.78 3.82
C ASP A 186 9.76 12.20 4.14
N GLY A 187 8.56 12.31 4.72
CA GLY A 187 7.91 13.58 5.06
C GLY A 187 7.29 14.31 3.86
N SER A 188 7.16 13.65 2.71
CA SER A 188 6.59 14.22 1.49
C SER A 188 5.10 13.93 1.29
N LEU A 189 4.44 13.23 2.23
CA LEU A 189 3.02 12.88 2.13
C LEU A 189 2.14 14.14 2.00
N LYS A 190 1.41 14.26 0.87
CA LYS A 190 0.54 15.42 0.56
C LYS A 190 -0.96 15.12 0.63
N VAL A 191 -1.36 13.97 1.13
CA VAL A 191 -2.78 13.58 1.23
C VAL A 191 -3.38 14.10 2.54
N GLY A 192 -4.67 14.44 2.52
CA GLY A 192 -5.36 15.05 3.65
C GLY A 192 -5.41 14.12 4.87
N LYS A 193 -5.01 14.63 6.03
CA LYS A 193 -5.15 13.95 7.32
C LYS A 193 -6.61 13.91 7.73
N GLN A 194 -7.05 12.85 8.40
CA GLN A 194 -8.41 12.81 8.94
C GLN A 194 -8.65 13.97 9.91
N GLY A 195 -9.66 14.79 9.61
CA GLY A 195 -10.03 15.96 10.41
C GLY A 195 -9.46 17.29 9.90
N GLU A 196 -8.62 17.28 8.87
CA GLU A 196 -8.15 18.48 8.17
C GLU A 196 -8.91 18.61 6.84
N THR A 197 -9.87 19.53 6.78
CA THR A 197 -10.50 20.02 5.55
C THR A 197 -9.74 21.20 5.00
#